data_AF-A0A1H1CEH8-F1
#
_entry.id   AF-A0A1H1CEH8-F1
#
_cell.length_a   1.000
_cell.length_b   1.000
_cell.length_c   1.000
_cell.angle_alpha   90.00
_cell.angle_beta   90.00
_cell.angle_gamma   90.00
#
_symmetry.space_group_name_H-M   'P 1'
#
loop_
_entity.id
_entity.type
_entity.pdbx_description
1 polymer ?
#
loop_
_entity_poly.entity_id
_entity_poly.type
_entity_poly.pdbx_seq_one_letter_code
_entity_poly.pdbx_strand_id
1 'polypeptide(L)'
;MTGARVPRRKVAGAAAQVGLNFENPDDIVCGVDEAGRGPLAGPVVAAAVIFDPSKPMIRGLDDSKALTAKKRDELYDKIVDRALAYCIASASVEEIDSLNILHATMLAMKRAVEGLSVLPTLVKIDGNRCPTLSIRSEAVIGGDALVKSISAASILAKVTRDRMLLELHQTFPVYGFNAHAGYGTPQHLAALREHGPCEHHRRSFAPVREAHARFGTGVQLTASEVIVVPGTLTDALLDDDAFGERSTA
;
A
#
# COMPACT_ATOMS: atom_id res chain seq x y z
N MET A 1 59.39 18.97 32.95
CA MET A 1 58.10 19.62 33.28
C MET A 1 57.89 20.79 32.32
N THR A 2 57.10 20.59 31.27
CA THR A 2 56.50 21.68 30.46
C THR A 2 55.40 21.04 29.60
N GLY A 3 54.16 21.09 30.07
CA GLY A 3 52.99 20.60 29.31
C GLY A 3 52.55 21.64 28.29
N ALA A 4 52.57 21.28 27.01
CA ALA A 4 52.01 22.11 25.94
C ALA A 4 50.48 22.10 25.98
N ARG A 5 49.87 23.29 25.97
CA ARG A 5 48.42 23.50 26.04
C ARG A 5 47.87 23.58 24.61
N VAL A 6 47.05 22.60 24.20
CA VAL A 6 46.37 22.58 22.90
C VAL A 6 45.22 23.60 22.89
N PRO A 7 45.02 24.39 21.80
CA PRO A 7 43.95 25.39 21.76
C PRO A 7 42.59 24.70 21.49
N ARG A 8 41.59 25.02 22.32
CA ARG A 8 40.20 24.60 22.09
C ARG A 8 39.59 25.42 20.96
N ARG A 9 39.33 24.77 19.82
CA ARG A 9 38.56 25.34 18.70
C ARG A 9 37.08 25.40 19.11
N LYS A 10 36.53 26.61 19.30
CA LYS A 10 35.08 26.80 19.43
C LYS A 10 34.45 26.47 18.08
N VAL A 11 33.70 25.37 18.01
CA VAL A 11 32.82 25.09 16.87
C VAL A 11 31.59 25.98 17.05
N ALA A 12 31.45 26.99 16.18
CA ALA A 12 30.21 27.74 16.08
C ALA A 12 29.10 26.76 15.66
N GLY A 13 28.04 26.66 16.46
CA GLY A 13 26.89 25.83 16.11
C GLY A 13 26.30 26.34 14.79
N ALA A 14 26.33 25.50 13.76
CA ALA A 14 25.64 25.79 12.51
C ALA A 14 24.17 26.04 12.84
N ALA A 15 23.63 27.18 12.41
CA ALA A 15 22.21 27.43 12.48
C ALA A 15 21.52 26.35 11.63
N ALA A 16 20.86 25.39 12.29
CA ALA A 16 20.08 24.39 11.60
C ALA A 16 18.86 25.10 11.00
N GLN A 17 18.77 25.14 9.68
CA GLN A 17 17.55 25.56 9.02
C GLN A 17 16.47 24.57 9.41
N VAL A 18 15.51 25.04 10.22
CA VAL A 18 14.35 24.25 10.61
C VAL A 18 13.55 23.97 9.33
N GLY A 19 13.19 22.71 9.10
CA GLY A 19 12.38 22.31 7.95
C GLY A 19 11.05 23.07 7.92
N LEU A 20 10.47 23.21 6.73
CA LEU A 20 9.15 23.80 6.59
C LEU A 20 8.13 22.89 7.28
N ASN A 21 7.41 23.42 8.27
CA ASN A 21 6.27 22.72 8.87
C ASN A 21 5.00 23.04 8.08
N PHE A 22 4.43 22.04 7.42
CA PHE A 22 3.20 22.15 6.64
C PHE A 22 1.99 21.54 7.38
N GLU A 23 2.12 21.23 8.68
CA GLU A 23 1.00 20.81 9.51
C GLU A 23 0.05 21.99 9.74
N ASN A 24 -1.23 21.79 9.44
CA ASN A 24 -2.28 22.75 9.76
C ASN A 24 -3.21 22.13 10.82
N PRO A 25 -3.41 22.76 11.99
CA PRO A 25 -4.35 22.29 13.00
C PRO A 25 -5.79 22.11 12.49
N ASP A 26 -6.16 22.84 11.43
CA ASP A 26 -7.48 22.75 10.80
C ASP A 26 -7.57 21.63 9.76
N ASP A 27 -6.54 20.79 9.63
CA ASP A 27 -6.54 19.70 8.65
C ASP A 27 -7.58 18.61 8.98
N ILE A 28 -8.42 18.31 8.00
CA ILE A 28 -9.23 17.09 7.97
C ILE A 28 -8.35 15.98 7.40
N VAL A 29 -7.73 15.22 8.31
CA VAL A 29 -6.77 14.17 7.96
C VAL A 29 -7.48 12.86 7.60
N CYS A 30 -7.27 12.40 6.37
CA CYS A 30 -7.64 11.06 5.91
C CYS A 30 -6.44 10.12 5.98
N GLY A 31 -6.62 8.92 6.52
CA GLY A 31 -5.65 7.82 6.41
C GLY A 31 -6.07 6.82 5.35
N VAL A 32 -5.11 6.30 4.58
CA VAL A 32 -5.34 5.36 3.48
C VAL A 32 -4.34 4.21 3.54
N ASP A 33 -4.84 2.99 3.32
CA ASP A 33 -4.01 1.78 3.21
C ASP A 33 -4.69 0.73 2.32
N GLU A 34 -3.93 -0.26 1.85
CA GLU A 34 -4.38 -1.38 1.03
C GLU A 34 -4.21 -2.77 1.68
N ALA A 35 -5.02 -3.71 1.20
CA ALA A 35 -4.85 -5.13 1.44
C ALA A 35 -4.86 -5.89 0.10
N GLY A 36 -4.00 -6.91 0.01
CA GLY A 36 -4.06 -7.86 -1.09
C GLY A 36 -3.10 -7.60 -2.24
N ARG A 37 -1.91 -7.04 -2.02
CA ARG A 37 -0.93 -6.89 -3.10
C ARG A 37 -0.25 -8.20 -3.51
N GLY A 38 0.15 -9.03 -2.56
CA GLY A 38 0.87 -10.29 -2.81
C GLY A 38 0.06 -11.53 -3.26
N PRO A 39 -1.25 -11.67 -2.94
CA PRO A 39 -2.05 -12.82 -3.33
C PRO A 39 -2.07 -13.13 -4.83
N LEU A 40 -2.22 -14.41 -5.18
CA LEU A 40 -2.39 -14.88 -6.56
C LEU A 40 -3.82 -14.70 -7.08
N ALA A 41 -4.79 -14.53 -6.18
CA ALA A 41 -6.21 -14.43 -6.50
C ALA A 41 -6.92 -13.31 -5.72
N GLY A 42 -8.01 -12.83 -6.31
CA GLY A 42 -8.88 -11.78 -5.78
C GLY A 42 -8.34 -10.36 -6.00
N PRO A 43 -9.15 -9.34 -5.70
CA PRO A 43 -8.80 -7.94 -5.93
C PRO A 43 -7.72 -7.45 -4.96
N VAL A 44 -7.18 -6.27 -5.26
CA VAL A 44 -6.56 -5.40 -4.27
C VAL A 44 -7.64 -4.45 -3.75
N VAL A 45 -7.73 -4.31 -2.43
CA VAL A 45 -8.74 -3.49 -1.75
C VAL A 45 -8.03 -2.40 -1.00
N ALA A 46 -8.47 -1.16 -1.12
CA ALA A 46 -8.00 -0.04 -0.33
C ALA A 46 -9.15 0.57 0.46
N ALA A 47 -8.82 1.19 1.59
CA ALA A 47 -9.78 1.95 2.37
C ALA A 47 -9.22 3.34 2.69
N ALA A 48 -10.12 4.29 2.84
CA ALA A 48 -9.86 5.65 3.27
C ALA A 48 -10.70 5.94 4.52
N VAL A 49 -10.10 6.52 5.57
CA VAL A 49 -10.76 6.78 6.85
C VAL A 49 -10.45 8.18 7.36
N ILE A 50 -11.49 8.92 7.70
CA ILE A 50 -11.45 10.18 8.44
C ILE A 50 -12.12 9.95 9.79
N PHE A 51 -11.44 10.25 10.89
CA PHE A 51 -12.05 10.17 12.22
C PHE A 51 -12.88 11.39 12.57
N ASP A 52 -13.96 11.17 13.29
CA ASP A 52 -14.77 12.24 13.86
C ASP A 52 -14.12 12.76 15.15
N PRO A 53 -13.67 14.03 15.21
CA PRO A 53 -13.03 14.59 16.40
C PRO A 53 -13.99 14.70 17.59
N SER A 54 -15.31 14.67 17.36
CA SER A 54 -16.30 14.66 18.45
C SER A 54 -16.46 13.28 19.11
N LYS A 55 -15.96 12.22 18.49
CA LYS A 55 -16.09 10.84 18.99
C LYS A 55 -14.85 10.38 19.75
N PRO A 56 -14.99 9.51 20.76
CA PRO A 56 -13.85 8.98 21.50
C PRO A 56 -12.92 8.17 20.61
N MET A 57 -11.61 8.39 20.78
CA MET A 57 -10.57 7.65 20.07
C MET A 57 -10.74 6.13 20.24
N ILE A 58 -10.53 5.39 19.16
CA ILE A 58 -10.57 3.93 19.16
C ILE A 58 -9.26 3.42 19.78
N ARG A 59 -9.36 2.69 20.89
CA ARG A 59 -8.22 2.03 21.53
C ARG A 59 -7.93 0.69 20.85
N GLY A 60 -6.65 0.31 20.79
CA GLY A 60 -6.21 -0.97 20.22
C GLY A 60 -6.04 -0.97 18.71
N LEU A 61 -6.03 0.21 18.06
CA LEU A 61 -5.56 0.36 16.69
C LEU A 61 -4.03 0.17 16.67
N ASP A 62 -3.58 -0.80 15.89
CA ASP A 62 -2.19 -1.23 15.69
C ASP A 62 -2.06 -1.82 14.27
N ASP A 63 -0.89 -2.33 13.90
CA ASP A 63 -0.70 -3.08 12.63
C ASP A 63 -1.75 -4.20 12.53
N SER A 64 -2.55 -4.17 11.46
CA SER A 64 -3.62 -5.15 11.23
C SER A 64 -3.11 -6.60 11.19
N LYS A 65 -1.84 -6.82 10.86
CA LYS A 65 -1.18 -8.14 10.82
C LYS A 65 -0.85 -8.65 12.22
N ALA A 66 -0.62 -7.75 13.18
CA ALA A 66 -0.38 -8.09 14.58
C ALA A 66 -1.68 -8.49 15.32
N LEU A 67 -2.82 -8.08 14.78
CA LEU A 67 -4.15 -8.34 15.37
C LEU A 67 -4.72 -9.70 14.94
N THR A 68 -5.46 -10.34 15.85
CA THR A 68 -6.24 -11.55 15.51
C THR A 68 -7.44 -11.20 14.63
N ALA A 69 -7.94 -12.16 13.85
CA ALA A 69 -9.12 -11.95 12.99
C ALA A 69 -10.33 -11.43 13.79
N LYS A 70 -10.63 -12.07 14.93
CA LYS A 70 -11.70 -11.62 15.84
C LYS A 70 -11.49 -10.17 16.29
N LYS A 71 -10.25 -9.78 16.62
CA LYS A 71 -9.97 -8.42 17.07
C LYS A 71 -10.14 -7.40 15.95
N ARG A 72 -9.76 -7.76 14.72
CA ARG A 72 -9.99 -6.93 13.54
C ARG A 72 -11.46 -6.73 13.26
N ASP A 73 -12.30 -7.76 13.37
CA ASP A 73 -13.76 -7.62 13.19
C ASP A 73 -14.36 -6.68 14.25
N GLU A 74 -13.99 -6.82 15.53
CA GLU A 74 -14.44 -5.90 16.58
C GLU A 74 -14.02 -4.44 16.33
N LEU A 75 -12.83 -4.24 15.75
CA LEU A 75 -12.32 -2.91 15.41
C LEU A 75 -12.96 -2.36 14.15
N TYR A 76 -13.25 -3.22 13.16
CA TYR A 76 -13.97 -2.85 11.94
C TYR A 76 -15.29 -2.16 12.27
N ASP A 77 -16.11 -2.78 13.11
CA ASP A 77 -17.41 -2.23 13.50
C ASP A 77 -17.25 -0.89 14.25
N LYS A 78 -16.23 -0.76 15.11
CA LYS A 78 -15.93 0.49 15.82
C LYS A 78 -15.43 1.59 14.88
N ILE A 79 -14.64 1.25 13.86
CA ILE A 79 -14.15 2.22 12.89
C ILE A 79 -15.31 2.73 12.06
N VAL A 80 -16.18 1.84 11.57
CA VAL A 80 -17.39 2.21 10.81
C VAL A 80 -18.32 3.10 11.64
N ASP A 81 -18.55 2.75 12.91
CA ASP A 81 -19.39 3.54 13.82
C ASP A 81 -18.81 4.92 14.12
N ARG A 82 -17.47 5.04 14.24
CA ARG A 82 -16.83 6.27 14.74
C ARG A 82 -16.12 7.12 13.70
N ALA A 83 -15.96 6.65 12.48
CA ALA A 83 -15.46 7.47 11.40
C ALA A 83 -16.44 8.60 11.10
N LEU A 84 -15.90 9.78 10.79
CA LEU A 84 -16.66 10.88 10.20
C LEU A 84 -17.06 10.51 8.76
N ALA A 85 -16.11 9.96 8.03
CA ALA A 85 -16.30 9.39 6.71
C ALA A 85 -15.31 8.24 6.50
N TYR A 86 -15.75 7.22 5.80
CA TYR A 86 -14.86 6.17 5.30
C TYR A 86 -15.35 5.70 3.94
N CYS A 87 -14.46 5.15 3.14
CA CYS A 87 -14.81 4.53 1.88
C CYS A 87 -13.87 3.35 1.63
N ILE A 88 -14.40 2.28 1.03
CA ILE A 88 -13.65 1.09 0.67
C ILE A 88 -13.84 0.88 -0.81
N ALA A 89 -12.73 0.75 -1.53
CA ALA A 89 -12.73 0.55 -2.96
C ALA A 89 -11.75 -0.55 -3.35
N SER A 90 -11.92 -1.11 -4.54
CA SER A 90 -11.06 -2.17 -5.04
C SER A 90 -10.62 -1.92 -6.47
N ALA A 91 -9.51 -2.55 -6.84
CA ALA A 91 -9.17 -2.82 -8.22
C ALA A 91 -9.26 -4.33 -8.47
N SER A 92 -10.01 -4.67 -9.52
CA SER A 92 -10.32 -6.02 -9.98
C SER A 92 -9.08 -6.77 -10.46
N VAL A 93 -9.22 -8.06 -10.71
CA VAL A 93 -8.13 -8.90 -11.23
C VAL A 93 -7.75 -8.46 -12.64
N GLU A 94 -8.73 -8.08 -13.44
CA GLU A 94 -8.59 -7.53 -14.78
C GLU A 94 -7.78 -6.23 -14.75
N GLU A 95 -8.11 -5.31 -13.83
CA GLU A 95 -7.36 -4.07 -13.66
C GLU A 95 -5.93 -4.31 -13.17
N ILE A 96 -5.71 -5.30 -12.29
CA ILE A 96 -4.36 -5.70 -11.87
C ILE A 96 -3.56 -6.21 -13.05
N ASP A 97 -4.16 -7.05 -13.90
CA ASP A 97 -3.49 -7.63 -15.06
C ASP A 97 -3.20 -6.59 -16.15
N SER A 98 -4.07 -5.58 -16.33
CA SER A 98 -3.86 -4.49 -17.29
C SER A 98 -2.90 -3.39 -16.79
N LEU A 99 -2.98 -3.02 -15.52
CA LEU A 99 -2.26 -1.87 -14.97
C LEU A 99 -0.96 -2.23 -14.26
N ASN A 100 -0.71 -3.51 -13.96
CA ASN A 100 0.20 -4.00 -12.93
C ASN A 100 -0.27 -3.72 -11.49
N ILE A 101 0.27 -4.49 -10.54
CA ILE A 101 -0.17 -4.45 -9.14
C ILE A 101 0.08 -3.10 -8.46
N LEU A 102 1.13 -2.38 -8.84
CA LEU A 102 1.42 -1.05 -8.28
C LEU A 102 0.34 -0.05 -8.69
N HIS A 103 0.02 0.06 -9.98
CA HIS A 103 -0.93 1.05 -10.46
C HIS A 103 -2.37 0.66 -10.13
N ALA A 104 -2.70 -0.64 -10.09
CA ALA A 104 -3.98 -1.11 -9.57
C ALA A 104 -4.17 -0.76 -8.08
N THR A 105 -3.10 -0.83 -7.28
CA THR A 105 -3.12 -0.36 -5.88
C THR A 105 -3.40 1.16 -5.83
N MET A 106 -2.68 1.94 -6.62
CA MET A 106 -2.87 3.40 -6.70
C MET A 106 -4.29 3.76 -7.14
N LEU A 107 -4.86 3.00 -8.09
CA LEU A 107 -6.24 3.16 -8.54
C LEU A 107 -7.25 2.86 -7.41
N ALA A 108 -7.07 1.77 -6.66
CA ALA A 108 -7.93 1.43 -5.53
C ALA A 108 -7.87 2.52 -4.43
N MET A 109 -6.67 2.99 -4.08
CA MET A 109 -6.48 4.08 -3.12
C MET A 109 -7.15 5.38 -3.59
N LYS A 110 -6.96 5.74 -4.87
CA LYS A 110 -7.60 6.91 -5.46
C LYS A 110 -9.12 6.83 -5.36
N ARG A 111 -9.71 5.69 -5.74
CA ARG A 111 -11.15 5.44 -5.63
C ARG A 111 -11.65 5.53 -4.19
N ALA A 112 -10.88 5.02 -3.23
CA ALA A 112 -11.23 5.11 -1.82
C ALA A 112 -11.28 6.57 -1.35
N VAL A 113 -10.29 7.39 -1.73
CA VAL A 113 -10.28 8.82 -1.37
C VAL A 113 -11.41 9.59 -2.07
N GLU A 114 -11.58 9.38 -3.38
CA GLU A 114 -12.61 10.08 -4.18
C GLU A 114 -14.04 9.66 -3.81
N GLY A 115 -14.21 8.47 -3.21
CA GLY A 115 -15.49 7.97 -2.73
C GLY A 115 -15.87 8.40 -1.32
N LEU A 116 -15.07 9.25 -0.64
CA LEU A 116 -15.42 9.77 0.68
C LEU A 116 -16.58 10.77 0.59
N SER A 117 -17.49 10.70 1.56
CA SER A 117 -18.59 11.67 1.70
C SER A 117 -18.15 13.04 2.22
N VAL A 118 -16.95 13.11 2.81
CA VAL A 118 -16.31 14.32 3.32
C VAL A 118 -14.97 14.49 2.62
N LEU A 119 -14.74 15.67 2.04
CA LEU A 119 -13.50 15.98 1.35
C LEU A 119 -12.38 16.26 2.37
N PRO A 120 -11.31 15.45 2.45
CA PRO A 120 -10.18 15.75 3.32
C PRO A 120 -9.33 16.91 2.79
N THR A 121 -8.58 17.55 3.69
CA THR A 121 -7.57 18.58 3.33
C THR A 121 -6.16 18.00 3.22
N LEU A 122 -5.93 16.84 3.86
CA LEU A 122 -4.68 16.09 3.84
C LEU A 122 -4.97 14.59 3.81
N VAL A 123 -4.32 13.88 2.88
CA VAL A 123 -4.36 12.42 2.80
C VAL A 123 -3.00 11.85 3.18
N LYS A 124 -2.96 11.03 4.24
CA LYS A 124 -1.77 10.26 4.64
C LYS A 124 -1.94 8.82 4.17
N ILE A 125 -0.98 8.32 3.39
CA ILE A 125 -1.09 7.04 2.68
C ILE A 125 0.02 6.11 3.13
N ASP A 126 -0.28 4.86 3.47
CA ASP A 126 0.77 3.90 3.80
C ASP A 126 1.69 3.64 2.60
N GLY A 127 2.99 3.54 2.88
CA GLY A 127 4.03 3.24 1.91
C GLY A 127 4.85 4.45 1.47
N ASN A 128 5.39 4.39 0.25
CA ASN A 128 6.39 5.34 -0.25
C ASN A 128 5.95 6.14 -1.48
N ARG A 129 4.68 6.01 -1.89
CA ARG A 129 4.14 6.68 -3.08
C ARG A 129 2.69 7.08 -2.82
N CYS A 130 2.29 8.21 -3.37
CA CYS A 130 0.89 8.65 -3.40
C CYS A 130 0.30 8.41 -4.79
N PRO A 131 -1.00 8.05 -4.90
CA PRO A 131 -1.72 8.13 -6.15
C PRO A 131 -1.89 9.60 -6.55
N THR A 132 -2.18 9.85 -7.82
CA THR A 132 -2.52 11.20 -8.29
C THR A 132 -3.88 11.62 -7.75
N LEU A 133 -3.88 12.57 -6.82
CA LEU A 133 -5.06 13.12 -6.15
C LEU A 133 -5.13 14.64 -6.40
N SER A 134 -6.35 15.18 -6.39
CA SER A 134 -6.58 16.64 -6.36
C SER A 134 -6.34 17.25 -4.97
N ILE A 135 -6.19 16.39 -3.96
CA ILE A 135 -6.00 16.73 -2.56
C ILE A 135 -4.52 16.56 -2.22
N ARG A 136 -4.00 17.43 -1.35
CA ARG A 136 -2.65 17.28 -0.81
C ARG A 136 -2.50 15.91 -0.14
N SER A 137 -1.44 15.19 -0.51
CA SER A 137 -1.17 13.86 0.01
C SER A 137 0.29 13.69 0.39
N GLU A 138 0.53 12.90 1.44
CA GLU A 138 1.87 12.45 1.84
C GLU A 138 1.90 10.94 2.03
N ALA A 139 3.03 10.33 1.63
CA ALA A 139 3.27 8.92 1.85
C ALA A 139 3.99 8.74 3.19
N VAL A 140 3.55 7.77 3.99
CA VAL A 140 4.10 7.46 5.31
C VAL A 140 4.53 6.00 5.32
N ILE A 141 5.84 5.77 5.38
CA ILE A 141 6.40 4.41 5.44
C ILE A 141 6.09 3.80 6.80
N GLY A 142 5.38 2.66 6.82
CA GLY A 142 4.91 2.04 8.07
C GLY A 142 3.85 2.88 8.75
N GLY A 143 3.02 3.55 7.95
CA GLY A 143 1.97 4.43 8.42
C GLY A 143 0.91 3.72 9.24
N ASP A 144 0.69 2.42 9.00
CA ASP A 144 -0.22 1.57 9.78
C ASP A 144 0.14 1.48 11.27
N ALA A 145 1.43 1.53 11.62
CA ALA A 145 1.90 1.57 13.00
C ALA A 145 1.95 3.01 13.58
N LEU A 146 2.16 4.02 12.72
CA LEU A 146 2.45 5.39 13.14
C LEU A 146 1.22 6.31 13.18
N VAL A 147 0.27 6.10 12.27
CA VAL A 147 -0.87 6.99 12.03
C VAL A 147 -2.16 6.24 12.26
N LYS A 148 -2.98 6.69 13.22
CA LYS A 148 -4.20 5.97 13.62
C LYS A 148 -5.24 5.84 12.50
N SER A 149 -5.38 6.84 11.64
CA SER A 149 -6.30 6.76 10.50
C SER A 149 -5.82 5.76 9.43
N ILE A 150 -4.50 5.62 9.23
CA ILE A 150 -3.92 4.59 8.35
C ILE A 150 -4.12 3.20 8.97
N SER A 151 -3.87 3.04 10.27
CA SER A 151 -4.17 1.79 11.01
C SER A 151 -5.63 1.38 10.86
N ALA A 152 -6.57 2.32 10.91
CA ALA A 152 -7.97 2.03 10.70
C ALA A 152 -8.30 1.64 9.25
N ALA A 153 -7.72 2.34 8.27
CA ALA A 153 -7.83 2.00 6.86
C ALA A 153 -7.30 0.58 6.58
N SER A 154 -6.16 0.20 7.17
CA SER A 154 -5.57 -1.14 7.02
C SER A 154 -6.52 -2.25 7.49
N ILE A 155 -7.18 -2.02 8.63
CA ILE A 155 -8.18 -2.94 9.19
C ILE A 155 -9.39 -3.04 8.27
N LEU A 156 -9.96 -1.91 7.81
CA LEU A 156 -11.11 -1.91 6.91
C LEU A 156 -10.80 -2.62 5.60
N ALA A 157 -9.65 -2.34 4.99
CA ALA A 157 -9.20 -2.99 3.76
C ALA A 157 -9.00 -4.50 3.96
N LYS A 158 -8.30 -4.89 5.04
CA LYS A 158 -7.99 -6.30 5.35
C LYS A 158 -9.23 -7.12 5.61
N VAL A 159 -10.12 -6.66 6.50
CA VAL A 159 -11.34 -7.38 6.86
C VAL A 159 -12.27 -7.50 5.66
N THR A 160 -12.47 -6.41 4.90
CA THR A 160 -13.32 -6.44 3.70
C THR A 160 -12.77 -7.42 2.67
N ARG A 161 -11.46 -7.37 2.41
CA ARG A 161 -10.83 -8.30 1.49
C ARG A 161 -10.97 -9.75 1.95
N ASP A 162 -10.71 -10.04 3.22
CA ASP A 162 -10.81 -11.41 3.74
C ASP A 162 -12.25 -11.95 3.60
N ARG A 163 -13.27 -11.11 3.83
CA ARG A 163 -14.69 -11.45 3.57
C ARG A 163 -14.97 -11.77 2.09
N MET A 164 -14.44 -10.97 1.16
CA MET A 164 -14.54 -11.26 -0.28
C MET A 164 -13.92 -12.62 -0.65
N LEU A 165 -12.81 -13.00 -0.02
CA LEU A 165 -12.16 -14.29 -0.29
C LEU A 165 -12.89 -15.47 0.36
N LEU A 166 -13.63 -15.24 1.45
CA LEU A 166 -14.54 -16.24 2.03
C LEU A 166 -15.74 -16.50 1.10
N GLU A 167 -16.33 -15.44 0.55
CA GLU A 167 -17.38 -15.57 -0.47
C GLU A 167 -16.86 -16.29 -1.71
N LEU A 168 -15.66 -15.93 -2.18
CA LEU A 168 -15.03 -16.59 -3.31
C LEU A 168 -14.77 -18.08 -3.05
N HIS A 169 -14.44 -18.47 -1.82
CA HIS A 169 -14.26 -19.87 -1.44
C HIS A 169 -15.56 -20.67 -1.58
N GLN A 170 -16.72 -20.08 -1.35
CA GLN A 170 -18.01 -20.77 -1.50
C GLN A 170 -18.23 -21.18 -2.97
N THR A 171 -17.86 -20.30 -3.91
CA THR A 171 -17.97 -20.56 -5.35
C THR A 171 -16.85 -21.47 -5.88
N PHE A 172 -15.63 -21.31 -5.36
CA PHE A 172 -14.45 -22.08 -5.78
C PHE A 172 -13.76 -22.78 -4.59
N PRO A 173 -14.39 -23.80 -4.00
CA PRO A 173 -13.89 -24.43 -2.77
C PRO A 173 -12.53 -25.13 -2.96
N VAL A 174 -12.27 -25.62 -4.19
CA VAL A 174 -11.04 -26.37 -4.54
C VAL A 174 -9.75 -25.61 -4.27
N TYR A 175 -9.78 -24.27 -4.29
CA TYR A 175 -8.58 -23.46 -4.09
C TYR A 175 -8.27 -23.14 -2.64
N GLY A 176 -9.18 -23.36 -1.69
CA GLY A 176 -8.91 -23.10 -0.25
C GLY A 176 -8.80 -21.63 0.16
N PHE A 177 -9.46 -20.70 -0.57
CA PHE A 177 -9.35 -19.26 -0.31
C PHE A 177 -9.70 -18.82 1.12
N ASN A 178 -10.54 -19.57 1.84
CA ASN A 178 -10.85 -19.32 3.24
C ASN A 178 -9.65 -19.46 4.18
N ALA A 179 -8.67 -20.30 3.85
CA ALA A 179 -7.52 -20.58 4.71
C ALA A 179 -6.36 -19.61 4.48
N HIS A 180 -6.13 -19.20 3.23
CA HIS A 180 -4.95 -18.41 2.86
C HIS A 180 -5.28 -17.14 2.10
N ALA A 181 -6.55 -16.72 1.99
CA ALA A 181 -6.97 -15.44 1.39
C ALA A 181 -6.34 -15.16 0.00
N GLY A 182 -6.14 -16.21 -0.80
CA GLY A 182 -5.54 -16.13 -2.13
C GLY A 182 -4.01 -16.05 -2.18
N TYR A 183 -3.28 -16.06 -1.05
CA TYR A 183 -1.82 -16.15 -1.06
C TYR A 183 -1.33 -17.48 -1.63
N GLY A 184 -0.15 -17.47 -2.27
CA GLY A 184 0.44 -18.64 -2.92
C GLY A 184 1.05 -19.66 -1.96
N THR A 185 0.24 -20.21 -1.06
CA THR A 185 0.66 -21.29 -0.16
C THR A 185 0.88 -22.61 -0.92
N PRO A 186 1.60 -23.59 -0.35
CA PRO A 186 1.74 -24.91 -0.98
C PRO A 186 0.39 -25.55 -1.36
N GLN A 187 -0.63 -25.37 -0.52
CA GLN A 187 -2.01 -25.81 -0.80
C GLN A 187 -2.57 -25.12 -2.04
N HIS A 188 -2.49 -23.79 -2.12
CA HIS A 188 -3.02 -23.03 -3.25
C HIS A 188 -2.31 -23.38 -4.55
N LEU A 189 -0.97 -23.50 -4.52
CA LEU A 189 -0.18 -23.88 -5.68
C LEU A 189 -0.46 -25.31 -6.14
N ALA A 190 -0.78 -26.23 -5.22
CA ALA A 190 -1.21 -27.59 -5.57
C ALA A 190 -2.56 -27.55 -6.30
N ALA A 191 -3.55 -26.85 -5.75
CA ALA A 191 -4.85 -26.67 -6.38
C ALA A 191 -4.74 -26.02 -7.78
N LEU A 192 -3.87 -25.02 -7.94
CA LEU A 192 -3.58 -24.41 -9.24
C LEU A 192 -3.03 -25.41 -10.27
N ARG A 193 -2.14 -26.31 -9.84
CA ARG A 193 -1.53 -27.32 -10.71
C ARG A 193 -2.51 -28.41 -11.11
N GLU A 194 -3.43 -28.76 -10.22
CA GLU A 194 -4.39 -29.85 -10.41
C GLU A 194 -5.64 -29.41 -11.18
N HIS A 195 -6.18 -28.22 -10.88
CA HIS A 195 -7.46 -27.75 -11.42
C HIS A 195 -7.31 -26.60 -12.42
N GLY A 196 -6.12 -26.02 -12.56
CA GLY A 196 -5.90 -24.82 -13.36
C GLY A 196 -6.43 -23.54 -12.70
N PRO A 197 -6.14 -22.36 -13.26
CA PRO A 197 -6.62 -21.08 -12.71
C PRO A 197 -8.11 -20.84 -13.05
N CYS A 198 -8.88 -20.30 -12.09
CA CYS A 198 -10.19 -19.70 -12.33
C CYS A 198 -10.11 -18.20 -12.69
N GLU A 199 -11.25 -17.59 -13.02
CA GLU A 199 -11.37 -16.18 -13.43
C GLU A 199 -10.82 -15.17 -12.41
N HIS A 200 -10.83 -15.50 -11.12
CA HIS A 200 -10.34 -14.62 -10.06
C HIS A 200 -8.83 -14.70 -9.81
N HIS A 201 -8.08 -15.47 -10.62
CA HIS A 201 -6.62 -15.52 -10.53
C HIS A 201 -5.97 -14.44 -11.39
N ARG A 202 -4.95 -13.78 -10.82
CA ARG A 202 -4.18 -12.72 -11.47
C ARG A 202 -3.27 -13.31 -12.51
N ARG A 203 -3.70 -13.24 -13.76
CA ARG A 203 -3.03 -13.86 -14.89
C ARG A 203 -1.64 -13.30 -15.09
N SER A 204 -1.37 -12.08 -14.65
CA SER A 204 -0.05 -11.44 -14.69
C SER A 204 0.93 -11.95 -13.62
N PHE A 205 0.54 -12.86 -12.71
CA PHE A 205 1.44 -13.37 -11.67
C PHE A 205 2.08 -14.69 -12.12
N ALA A 206 3.39 -14.86 -11.88
CA ALA A 206 4.17 -15.96 -12.47
C ALA A 206 3.57 -17.36 -12.24
N PRO A 207 3.19 -17.77 -11.01
CA PRO A 207 2.62 -19.10 -10.78
C PRO A 207 1.28 -19.32 -11.53
N VAL A 208 0.51 -18.24 -11.72
CA VAL A 208 -0.78 -18.29 -12.44
C VAL A 208 -0.55 -18.38 -13.95
N ARG A 209 0.39 -17.59 -14.50
CA ARG A 209 0.79 -17.69 -15.93
C ARG A 209 1.23 -19.10 -16.29
N GLU A 210 2.08 -19.69 -15.46
CA GLU A 210 2.60 -21.04 -15.67
C GLU A 210 1.48 -22.08 -15.65
N ALA A 211 0.50 -21.92 -14.76
CA ALA A 211 -0.68 -22.76 -14.73
C ALA A 211 -1.54 -22.59 -15.99
N HIS A 212 -1.80 -21.37 -16.48
CA HIS A 212 -2.50 -21.16 -17.76
C HIS A 212 -1.77 -21.83 -18.93
N ALA A 213 -0.45 -21.71 -19.00
CA ALA A 213 0.37 -22.34 -20.04
C ALA A 213 0.25 -23.87 -20.01
N ARG A 214 0.24 -24.48 -18.81
CA ARG A 214 0.08 -25.93 -18.65
C ARG A 214 -1.28 -26.45 -19.13
N PHE A 215 -2.35 -25.70 -18.87
CA PHE A 215 -3.71 -26.11 -19.25
C PHE A 215 -4.10 -25.70 -20.68
N GLY A 216 -3.19 -25.07 -21.44
CA GLY A 216 -3.48 -24.60 -22.79
C GLY A 216 -4.48 -23.46 -22.85
N THR A 217 -4.75 -22.78 -21.72
CA THR A 217 -5.71 -21.67 -21.61
C THR A 217 -5.01 -20.30 -21.69
N GLY A 218 -3.92 -20.22 -22.46
CA GLY A 218 -3.05 -19.06 -22.54
C GLY A 218 -3.82 -17.77 -22.79
N VAL A 219 -3.58 -16.76 -21.94
CA VAL A 219 -4.17 -15.42 -22.07
C VAL A 219 -3.09 -14.47 -22.57
N GLN A 220 -3.39 -13.73 -23.64
CA GLN A 220 -2.58 -12.58 -24.04
C GLN A 220 -2.74 -11.48 -23.00
N LEU A 221 -1.69 -11.22 -22.22
CA LEU A 221 -1.59 -10.02 -21.41
C LEU A 221 -1.31 -8.85 -22.36
N THR A 222 -2.10 -7.80 -22.28
CA THR A 222 -1.83 -6.55 -23.00
C THR A 222 -0.49 -6.02 -22.49
N ALA A 223 0.50 -5.90 -23.38
CA ALA A 223 1.76 -5.26 -23.02
C ALA A 223 1.46 -3.84 -22.54
N SER A 224 1.94 -3.48 -21.35
CA SER A 224 1.97 -2.06 -20.96
C SER A 224 2.87 -1.35 -21.96
N GLU A 225 2.31 -0.49 -22.80
CA GLU A 225 3.11 0.34 -23.70
C GLU A 225 4.03 1.21 -22.85
N VAL A 226 5.34 0.94 -22.95
CA VAL A 226 6.36 1.85 -22.43
C VAL A 226 6.33 3.06 -23.35
N ILE A 227 5.64 4.12 -22.93
CA ILE A 227 5.76 5.42 -23.57
C ILE A 227 7.16 5.94 -23.22
N VAL A 228 8.13 5.65 -24.08
CA VAL A 228 9.42 6.33 -24.06
C VAL A 228 9.17 7.75 -24.54
N VAL A 229 9.05 8.69 -23.60
CA VAL A 229 9.05 10.12 -23.93
C VAL A 229 10.44 10.43 -24.50
N PRO A 230 10.59 10.85 -25.76
CA PRO A 230 11.89 11.19 -26.31
C PRO A 230 12.37 12.47 -25.63
N GLY A 231 13.27 12.33 -24.65
CA GLY A 231 13.93 13.44 -24.00
C GLY A 231 14.97 14.05 -24.95
N THR A 232 14.60 15.15 -25.61
CA THR A 232 15.58 16.14 -26.09
C THR A 232 15.98 17.02 -24.92
N LEU A 233 16.96 16.60 -24.12
CA LEU A 233 17.82 17.49 -23.34
C LEU A 233 19.23 16.92 -23.42
N THR A 234 20.10 17.71 -24.02
CA THR A 234 21.48 17.44 -24.38
C THR A 234 22.34 16.96 -23.21
N ASP A 235 23.15 15.93 -23.49
CA ASP A 235 24.35 15.52 -22.75
C ASP A 235 25.36 16.67 -22.65
N ALA A 236 25.16 17.56 -21.69
CA ALA A 236 26.17 18.46 -21.18
C ALA A 236 25.66 19.02 -19.85
N LEU A 237 25.97 18.35 -18.73
CA LEU A 237 26.11 18.90 -17.37
C LEU A 237 26.15 17.80 -16.27
N LEU A 238 26.80 16.65 -16.54
CA LEU A 238 27.16 15.70 -15.48
C LEU A 238 28.63 15.30 -15.63
N ASP A 239 29.51 16.27 -15.40
CA ASP A 239 30.85 16.03 -14.86
C ASP A 239 30.88 16.70 -13.49
N ASP A 240 30.84 15.90 -12.43
CA ASP A 240 31.72 16.07 -11.25
C ASP A 240 31.49 14.92 -10.26
N ASP A 241 32.38 13.93 -10.39
CA ASP A 241 33.01 13.10 -9.36
C ASP A 241 32.51 13.25 -7.90
N ALA A 242 31.86 12.19 -7.38
CA ALA A 242 31.80 11.94 -5.94
C ALA A 242 31.65 10.45 -5.58
N PHE A 243 32.49 9.58 -6.15
CA PHE A 243 32.79 8.26 -5.55
C PHE A 243 34.29 8.04 -5.51
N GLY A 244 34.93 8.60 -4.47
CA GLY A 244 36.29 8.25 -4.11
C GLY A 244 36.32 6.90 -3.42
N GLU A 245 36.66 5.85 -4.17
CA GLU A 245 37.23 4.62 -3.62
C GLU A 245 38.55 4.95 -2.90
N ARG A 246 38.75 4.40 -1.70
CA ARG A 246 40.08 4.16 -1.13
C ARG A 246 40.16 2.75 -0.57
N SER A 247 40.67 1.85 -1.40
CA SER A 247 41.57 0.75 -1.02
C SER A 247 42.94 1.19 -1.55
N THR A 248 44.10 1.15 -0.88
CA THR A 248 44.78 0.11 -0.11
C THR A 248 46.02 0.73 0.58
N ALA A 249 46.40 0.26 1.77
CA ALA A 249 47.78 -0.05 2.21
C ALA A 249 47.78 -0.30 3.73
#